data_AF-A0A0C4EZ35-F1
#
_entry.id   AF-A0A0C4EZ35-F1
#
_cell.length_a   1.000
_cell.length_b   1.000
_cell.length_c   1.000
_cell.angle_alpha   90.00
_cell.angle_beta   90.00
_cell.angle_gamma   90.00
#
_symmetry.space_group_name_H-M   'P 1'
#
loop_
_entity.id
_entity.type
_entity.pdbx_description
1 polymer ?
#
loop_
_entity_poly.entity_id
_entity_poly.type
_entity_poly.pdbx_seq_one_letter_code
_entity_poly.pdbx_strand_id
1 'polypeptide(L)'
;MFWDETRDALGGVVEKAVQYDSDGIDLFFFNDPQHALNCNSPDQVRQIFRNVLPRRSTPTAASIKRVLDPYLNLLHQSKNGGPMVKPMNLIVLTDGEPDRGQDPEQAIVEIGRYLDSNRFPLNQLGISFVQIGNDPDNVITSDFILKALIGGVNRKIDHLRL
;
A
#
# COMPACT_ATOMS: atom_id res chain seq x y z
N MET A 1 -1.67 17.74 -10.72
CA MET A 1 -2.43 16.55 -10.27
C MET A 1 -1.98 15.41 -11.16
N PHE A 2 -1.24 14.47 -10.59
CA PHE A 2 -0.53 13.41 -11.34
C PHE A 2 -1.39 12.15 -11.53
N TRP A 3 -2.67 12.33 -11.83
CA TRP A 3 -3.65 11.24 -11.79
C TRP A 3 -3.42 10.23 -12.91
N ASP A 4 -3.17 10.73 -14.13
CA ASP A 4 -2.89 9.91 -15.30
C ASP A 4 -1.51 9.22 -15.18
N GLU A 5 -0.51 9.94 -14.69
CA GLU A 5 0.83 9.40 -14.45
C GLU A 5 0.80 8.29 -13.40
N THR A 6 0.03 8.47 -12.32
CA THR A 6 -0.15 7.44 -11.28
C THR A 6 -0.86 6.21 -11.85
N ARG A 7 -1.92 6.41 -12.65
CA ARG A 7 -2.63 5.32 -13.35
C ARG A 7 -1.67 4.52 -14.21
N ASP A 8 -0.88 5.20 -15.05
CA ASP A 8 -0.02 4.57 -16.03
C ASP A 8 1.16 3.85 -15.33
N ALA A 9 1.73 4.47 -14.29
CA ALA A 9 2.73 3.84 -13.44
C ALA A 9 2.20 2.56 -12.78
N LEU A 10 1.00 2.59 -12.19
CA LEU A 10 0.35 1.40 -11.62
C LEU A 10 0.03 0.34 -12.68
N GLY A 11 -0.38 0.74 -13.88
CA GLY A 11 -0.55 -0.16 -15.02
C GLY A 11 0.71 -0.98 -15.29
N GLY A 12 1.87 -0.32 -15.41
CA GLY A 12 3.14 -1.01 -15.61
C GLY A 12 3.62 -1.83 -14.40
N VAL A 13 3.21 -1.47 -13.17
CA VAL A 13 3.44 -2.34 -11.99
C VAL A 13 2.67 -3.64 -12.13
N VAL A 14 1.38 -3.56 -12.50
CA VAL A 14 0.54 -4.76 -12.69
C VAL A 14 1.09 -5.65 -13.80
N GLU A 15 1.49 -5.09 -14.95
CA GLU A 15 2.11 -5.86 -16.05
C GLU A 15 3.33 -6.66 -15.58
N LYS A 16 4.14 -6.07 -14.70
CA LYS A 16 5.34 -6.71 -14.15
C LYS A 16 5.01 -7.68 -13.02
N ALA A 17 4.09 -7.32 -12.12
CA ALA A 17 3.72 -8.14 -10.96
C ALA A 17 3.13 -9.48 -11.37
N VAL A 18 2.29 -9.49 -12.42
CA VAL A 18 1.61 -10.71 -12.93
C VAL A 18 2.59 -11.74 -13.51
N GLN A 19 3.81 -11.33 -13.85
CA GLN A 19 4.87 -12.25 -14.27
C GLN A 19 5.42 -13.08 -13.10
N TYR A 20 5.27 -12.60 -11.86
CA TYR A 20 5.78 -13.24 -10.64
C TYR A 20 4.67 -13.86 -9.78
N ASP A 21 3.49 -13.24 -9.73
CA ASP A 21 2.34 -13.69 -8.95
C ASP A 21 1.02 -13.43 -9.71
N SER A 22 0.19 -14.46 -9.86
CA SER A 22 -1.10 -14.36 -10.54
C SER A 22 -2.18 -13.62 -9.74
N ASP A 23 -1.96 -13.40 -8.43
CA ASP A 23 -2.96 -12.79 -7.55
C ASP A 23 -3.18 -11.30 -7.86
N GLY A 24 -2.21 -10.63 -8.48
CA GLY A 24 -2.31 -9.20 -8.83
C GLY A 24 -2.13 -8.27 -7.63
N ILE A 25 -2.71 -7.07 -7.70
CA ILE A 25 -2.64 -6.07 -6.61
C ILE A 25 -4.04 -5.57 -6.23
N ASP A 26 -4.20 -5.16 -4.98
CA ASP A 26 -5.39 -4.43 -4.54
C ASP A 26 -5.16 -2.92 -4.62
N LEU A 27 -6.15 -2.19 -5.12
CA LEU A 27 -6.13 -0.73 -5.25
C LEU A 27 -7.23 -0.11 -4.40
N PHE A 28 -6.82 0.73 -3.45
CA PHE A 28 -7.71 1.52 -2.60
C PHE A 28 -7.44 3.01 -2.78
N PHE A 29 -8.51 3.81 -2.76
CA PHE A 29 -8.44 5.26 -2.87
C PHE A 29 -8.78 5.92 -1.55
N PHE A 30 -8.11 7.02 -1.20
CA PHE A 30 -8.36 7.73 0.06
C PHE A 30 -9.79 8.25 0.19
N ASN A 31 -10.34 8.80 -0.89
CA ASN A 31 -11.57 9.59 -0.87
C ASN A 31 -12.74 8.94 -1.63
N ASP A 32 -12.62 7.66 -1.97
CA ASP A 32 -13.64 6.93 -2.70
C ASP A 32 -13.79 5.52 -2.11
N PRO A 33 -15.02 5.03 -1.87
CA PRO A 33 -15.24 3.67 -1.41
C PRO A 33 -14.96 2.62 -2.49
N GLN A 34 -14.96 3.01 -3.77
CA GLN A 34 -14.57 2.10 -4.84
C GLN A 34 -13.13 1.65 -4.65
N HIS A 35 -12.90 0.40 -5.01
CA HIS A 35 -11.62 -0.26 -4.95
C HIS A 35 -11.59 -1.34 -6.03
N ALA A 36 -10.39 -1.77 -6.42
CA ALA A 36 -10.20 -2.93 -7.29
C ALA A 36 -9.42 -3.97 -6.52
N LEU A 37 -9.92 -5.20 -6.45
CA LEU A 37 -9.22 -6.32 -5.83
C LEU A 37 -8.64 -7.23 -6.89
N ASN A 38 -7.50 -7.86 -6.59
CA ASN A 38 -6.81 -8.81 -7.46
C ASN A 38 -6.63 -8.26 -8.88
N CYS A 39 -6.25 -6.99 -8.98
CA CYS A 39 -6.02 -6.29 -10.24
C CYS A 39 -4.78 -6.89 -10.91
N ASN A 40 -5.00 -7.63 -11.99
CA ASN A 40 -3.97 -8.38 -12.72
C ASN A 40 -3.88 -7.98 -14.19
N SER A 41 -4.51 -6.86 -14.57
CA SER A 41 -4.34 -6.27 -15.89
C SER A 41 -4.32 -4.74 -15.83
N PRO A 42 -3.56 -4.08 -16.72
CA PRO A 42 -3.59 -2.63 -16.88
C PRO A 42 -4.98 -2.09 -17.22
N ASP A 43 -5.81 -2.86 -17.91
CA ASP A 43 -7.18 -2.46 -18.24
C ASP A 43 -8.07 -2.33 -17.01
N GLN A 44 -7.91 -3.19 -16.00
CA GLN A 44 -8.60 -3.06 -14.73
C GLN A 44 -8.15 -1.81 -13.98
N VAL A 45 -6.85 -1.49 -13.99
CA VAL A 45 -6.32 -0.21 -13.44
C VAL A 45 -6.96 0.98 -14.15
N ARG A 46 -6.95 0.99 -15.49
CA ARG A 46 -7.57 2.06 -16.29
C ARG A 46 -9.06 2.19 -15.98
N GLN A 47 -9.77 1.07 -15.84
CA GLN A 47 -11.20 1.07 -15.58
C GLN A 47 -11.55 1.69 -14.22
N ILE A 48 -10.82 1.34 -13.14
CA ILE A 48 -11.11 1.91 -11.83
C ILE A 48 -10.76 3.40 -11.77
N PHE A 49 -9.68 3.82 -12.44
CA PHE A 49 -9.30 5.24 -12.54
C PHE A 49 -10.29 6.09 -13.36
N ARG A 50 -11.08 5.49 -14.26
CA ARG A 50 -12.18 6.19 -14.94
C ARG A 50 -13.39 6.43 -14.02
N ASN A 51 -13.57 5.58 -13.02
CA ASN A 51 -14.74 5.62 -12.13
C ASN A 51 -14.49 6.40 -10.84
N VAL A 52 -13.23 6.66 -10.51
CA VAL A 52 -12.83 7.40 -9.31
C VAL A 52 -12.31 8.79 -9.71
N LEU A 53 -12.86 9.82 -9.06
CA LEU A 53 -12.39 11.19 -9.24
C LEU A 53 -11.52 11.62 -8.07
N PRO A 54 -10.33 12.19 -8.33
CA PRO A 54 -9.44 12.63 -7.27
C PRO A 54 -10.03 13.79 -6.47
N ARG A 55 -9.78 13.81 -5.15
CA ARG A 55 -10.27 14.83 -4.22
C ARG A 55 -9.12 15.40 -3.38
N ARG A 56 -9.25 16.65 -2.96
CA ARG A 56 -8.19 17.44 -2.28
C ARG A 56 -7.93 17.09 -0.80
N SER A 57 -8.42 15.94 -0.32
CA SER A 57 -8.27 15.56 1.08
C SER A 57 -7.33 14.35 1.19
N THR A 58 -6.55 14.29 2.26
CA THR A 58 -5.54 13.25 2.47
C THR A 58 -5.79 12.55 3.82
N PRO A 59 -6.90 11.78 3.94
CA PRO A 59 -7.23 11.04 5.17
C PRO A 59 -6.37 9.77 5.31
N THR A 60 -5.05 9.94 5.41
CA THR A 60 -4.03 8.89 5.41
C THR A 60 -4.24 7.88 6.55
N ALA A 61 -4.39 8.31 7.80
CA ALA A 61 -4.50 7.40 8.94
C ALA A 61 -5.77 6.54 8.86
N ALA A 62 -6.90 7.17 8.50
CA ALA A 62 -8.16 6.46 8.32
C ALA A 62 -8.10 5.45 7.17
N SER A 63 -7.40 5.79 6.07
CA SER A 63 -7.24 4.89 4.93
C SER A 63 -6.34 3.70 5.26
N ILE A 64 -5.25 3.91 6.01
CA ILE A 64 -4.39 2.83 6.51
C ILE A 64 -5.21 1.87 7.37
N LYS A 65 -5.97 2.38 8.36
CA LYS A 65 -6.83 1.54 9.22
C LYS A 65 -7.88 0.79 8.42
N ARG A 66 -8.53 1.44 7.44
CA ARG A 66 -9.53 0.79 6.57
C ARG A 66 -8.97 -0.40 5.79
N VAL A 67 -7.71 -0.36 5.36
CA VAL A 67 -7.07 -1.48 4.65
C VAL A 67 -6.54 -2.53 5.63
N LEU A 68 -5.93 -2.10 6.74
CA LEU A 68 -5.23 -3.00 7.65
C LEU A 68 -6.13 -3.67 8.69
N ASP A 69 -7.21 -3.05 9.16
CA ASP A 69 -8.08 -3.65 10.17
C ASP A 69 -8.67 -5.01 9.70
N PRO A 70 -9.19 -5.17 8.47
CA PRO A 70 -9.61 -6.47 7.95
C PRO A 70 -8.46 -7.48 7.90
N TYR A 71 -7.26 -7.06 7.51
CA TYR A 71 -6.08 -7.92 7.43
C TYR A 71 -5.62 -8.39 8.82
N LEU A 72 -5.59 -7.51 9.82
CA LEU A 72 -5.25 -7.86 11.20
C LEU A 72 -6.27 -8.83 11.80
N ASN A 73 -7.55 -8.68 11.46
CA ASN A 73 -8.58 -9.65 11.87
C ASN A 73 -8.33 -11.03 11.26
N LEU A 74 -7.95 -11.10 9.99
CA LEU A 74 -7.56 -12.38 9.36
C LEU A 74 -6.32 -12.97 10.02
N LEU A 75 -5.31 -12.18 10.35
CA LEU A 75 -4.11 -12.63 11.07
C LEU A 75 -4.45 -13.20 12.45
N HIS A 76 -5.35 -12.53 13.18
CA HIS A 76 -5.84 -13.03 14.46
C HIS A 76 -6.53 -14.39 14.30
N GLN A 77 -7.40 -14.55 13.29
CA GLN A 77 -8.06 -15.82 13.01
C GLN A 77 -7.06 -16.91 12.62
N SER A 78 -6.09 -16.58 11.75
CA SER A 78 -5.01 -17.48 11.32
C SER A 78 -4.25 -18.06 12.51
N LYS A 79 -3.89 -17.21 13.47
CA LYS A 79 -3.20 -17.62 14.70
C LYS A 79 -4.05 -18.53 15.60
N ASN A 80 -5.37 -18.47 15.48
CA ASN A 80 -6.34 -19.26 16.24
C ASN A 80 -6.86 -20.48 15.44
N GLY A 81 -6.07 -21.02 14.51
CA GLY A 81 -6.40 -22.22 13.73
C GLY A 81 -7.19 -21.95 12.44
N GLY A 82 -7.36 -20.68 12.07
CA GLY A 82 -7.90 -20.29 10.77
C GLY A 82 -6.89 -20.46 9.62
N PRO A 83 -7.29 -20.09 8.38
CA PRO A 83 -6.42 -20.19 7.22
C PRO A 83 -5.13 -19.38 7.36
N MET A 84 -4.05 -19.84 6.74
CA MET A 84 -2.78 -19.09 6.69
C MET A 84 -2.97 -17.80 5.87
N VAL A 85 -2.49 -16.68 6.40
CA VAL A 85 -2.59 -15.37 5.76
C VAL A 85 -1.24 -14.98 5.18
N LYS A 86 -1.22 -14.61 3.89
CA LYS A 86 -0.01 -14.15 3.20
C LYS A 86 0.49 -12.83 3.80
N PRO A 87 1.82 -12.59 3.84
CA PRO A 87 2.37 -11.28 4.13
C PRO A 87 1.81 -10.18 3.21
N MET A 88 1.64 -8.96 3.75
CA MET A 88 1.13 -7.81 3.01
C MET A 88 2.20 -6.73 2.86
N ASN A 89 2.26 -6.09 1.70
CA ASN A 89 3.02 -4.87 1.49
C ASN A 89 2.07 -3.73 1.10
N LEU A 90 1.84 -2.81 2.03
CA LEU A 90 1.01 -1.63 1.82
C LEU A 90 1.87 -0.48 1.30
N ILE A 91 1.58 -0.01 0.09
CA ILE A 91 2.21 1.18 -0.48
C ILE A 91 1.20 2.31 -0.51
N VAL A 92 1.54 3.41 0.15
CA VAL A 92 0.75 4.63 0.18
C VAL A 92 1.32 5.62 -0.81
N LEU A 93 0.57 5.89 -1.88
CA LEU A 93 0.89 6.91 -2.88
C LEU A 93 0.16 8.21 -2.50
N THR A 94 0.86 9.32 -2.31
CA THR A 94 0.26 10.62 -1.95
C THR A 94 1.05 11.79 -2.53
N ASP A 95 0.39 12.88 -2.93
CA ASP A 95 1.03 14.14 -3.35
C ASP A 95 1.02 15.22 -2.26
N GLY A 96 0.51 14.89 -1.07
CA GLY A 96 0.38 15.83 0.04
C GLY A 96 0.48 15.19 1.42
N GLU A 97 0.46 16.05 2.43
CA GLU A 97 0.51 15.67 3.83
C GLU A 97 -0.86 15.22 4.35
N PRO A 98 -0.89 14.37 5.40
CA PRO A 98 -2.13 14.00 6.08
C PRO A 98 -2.90 15.23 6.55
N ASP A 99 -4.22 15.21 6.42
CA ASP A 99 -5.08 16.33 6.81
C ASP A 99 -5.95 16.04 8.04
N ARG A 100 -6.72 17.06 8.45
CA ARG A 100 -7.75 16.94 9.52
C ARG A 100 -7.21 16.48 10.88
N GLY A 101 -5.95 16.80 11.19
CA GLY A 101 -5.31 16.43 12.46
C GLY A 101 -5.11 14.92 12.61
N GLN A 102 -5.05 14.18 11.49
CA GLN A 102 -4.73 12.77 11.53
C GLN A 102 -3.25 12.54 11.83
N ASP A 103 -2.98 11.45 12.54
CA ASP A 103 -1.63 10.98 12.86
C ASP A 103 -1.42 9.56 12.29
N PRO A 104 -0.93 9.45 11.05
CA PRO A 104 -0.62 8.14 10.46
C PRO A 104 0.54 7.44 11.15
N GLU A 105 1.48 8.18 11.73
CA GLU A 105 2.62 7.61 12.46
C GLU A 105 2.11 6.86 13.68
N GLN A 106 1.27 7.49 14.50
CA GLN A 106 0.63 6.84 15.64
C GLN A 106 -0.15 5.60 15.21
N ALA A 107 -0.94 5.68 14.13
CA ALA A 107 -1.68 4.54 13.62
C ALA A 107 -0.76 3.36 13.23
N ILE A 108 0.37 3.65 12.59
CA ILE A 108 1.37 2.63 12.21
C ILE A 108 2.06 2.05 13.46
N VAL A 109 2.41 2.88 14.43
CA VAL A 109 3.02 2.44 15.70
C VAL A 109 2.08 1.53 16.49
N GLU A 110 0.78 1.85 16.54
CA GLU A 110 -0.24 1.00 17.17
C GLU A 110 -0.30 -0.39 16.52
N ILE A 111 -0.29 -0.43 15.17
CA ILE A 111 -0.29 -1.69 14.41
C ILE A 111 1.00 -2.47 14.62
N GLY A 112 2.16 -1.81 14.60
CA GLY A 112 3.46 -2.44 14.88
C GLY A 112 3.49 -3.08 16.27
N ARG A 113 3.06 -2.35 17.31
CA ARG A 113 2.95 -2.88 18.68
C ARG A 113 2.02 -4.08 18.77
N TYR A 114 0.89 -4.06 18.04
CA TYR A 114 -0.02 -5.20 17.97
C TYR A 114 0.67 -6.42 17.35
N LEU A 115 1.39 -6.24 16.23
CA LEU A 115 2.09 -7.32 15.56
C LEU A 115 3.20 -7.93 16.44
N ASP A 116 4.00 -7.08 17.08
CA ASP A 116 5.09 -7.49 17.99
C ASP A 116 4.56 -8.21 19.22
N SER A 117 3.53 -7.66 19.88
CA SER A 117 2.93 -8.25 21.08
C SER A 117 2.32 -9.62 20.80
N ASN A 118 1.86 -9.83 19.56
CA ASN A 118 1.33 -11.10 19.10
C ASN A 118 2.39 -11.99 18.42
N ARG A 119 3.67 -11.60 18.40
CA ARG A 119 4.78 -12.37 17.83
C ARG A 119 4.55 -12.78 16.36
N PHE A 120 3.93 -11.91 15.57
CA PHE A 120 3.85 -12.13 14.13
C PHE A 120 5.24 -11.98 13.48
N PRO A 121 5.51 -12.65 12.34
CA PRO A 121 6.78 -12.50 11.64
C PRO A 121 7.08 -11.03 11.28
N LEU A 122 8.35 -10.62 11.36
CA LEU A 122 8.76 -9.24 11.00
C LEU A 122 8.48 -8.86 9.54
N ASN A 123 8.29 -9.85 8.65
CA ASN A 123 7.90 -9.61 7.25
C ASN A 123 6.39 -9.69 7.05
N GLN A 124 5.58 -9.88 8.09
CA GLN A 124 4.13 -10.05 7.93
C GLN A 124 3.47 -8.81 7.34
N LEU A 125 3.98 -7.61 7.64
CA LEU A 125 3.48 -6.36 7.11
C LEU A 125 4.63 -5.41 6.79
N GLY A 126 4.72 -4.97 5.54
CA GLY A 126 5.53 -3.83 5.11
C GLY A 126 4.64 -2.63 4.83
N ILE A 127 5.06 -1.43 5.21
CA ILE A 127 4.39 -0.17 4.85
C ILE A 127 5.43 0.77 4.23
N SER A 128 5.14 1.31 3.05
CA SER A 128 6.00 2.30 2.37
C SER A 128 5.18 3.49 1.90
N PHE A 129 5.77 4.68 2.00
CA PHE A 129 5.20 5.91 1.48
C PHE A 129 5.96 6.34 0.24
N VAL A 130 5.21 6.74 -0.78
CA VAL A 130 5.71 7.28 -2.04
C VAL A 130 5.05 8.63 -2.24
N GLN A 131 5.87 9.68 -2.19
CA GLN A 131 5.39 11.03 -2.46
C GLN A 131 5.42 11.30 -3.98
N ILE A 132 4.31 11.77 -4.52
CA ILE A 132 4.17 12.17 -5.93
C ILE A 132 4.25 13.70 -6.00
N GLY A 133 5.13 14.25 -6.85
CA GLY A 133 5.40 15.68 -6.83
C GLY A 133 5.90 16.25 -8.15
N ASN A 134 5.99 17.58 -8.20
CA ASN A 134 6.38 18.39 -9.36
C ASN A 134 7.90 18.57 -9.50
N ASP A 135 8.69 17.83 -8.73
CA ASP A 135 10.13 17.83 -8.89
C ASP A 135 10.43 17.15 -10.24
N PRO A 136 11.14 17.81 -11.19
CA PRO A 136 11.49 17.18 -12.48
C PRO A 136 12.23 15.84 -12.32
N ASP A 137 12.83 15.57 -11.16
CA ASP A 137 13.48 14.30 -10.83
C ASP A 137 12.54 13.25 -10.18
N ASN A 138 11.30 13.61 -9.79
CA ASN A 138 10.33 12.72 -9.13
C ASN A 138 9.08 12.44 -9.99
N VAL A 139 9.28 12.08 -11.26
CA VAL A 139 8.22 11.48 -12.07
C VAL A 139 7.88 10.11 -11.49
N ILE A 140 6.61 9.89 -11.10
CA ILE A 140 6.17 8.56 -10.69
C ILE A 140 6.27 7.60 -11.88
N THR A 141 7.00 6.52 -11.69
CA THR A 141 7.18 5.46 -12.69
C THR A 141 6.90 4.11 -12.07
N SER A 142 6.59 3.11 -12.89
CA SER A 142 6.43 1.73 -12.41
C SER A 142 7.69 1.23 -11.70
N ASP A 143 8.87 1.62 -12.17
CA ASP A 143 10.15 1.26 -11.55
C ASP A 143 10.31 1.87 -10.15
N PHE A 144 9.84 3.10 -9.94
CA PHE A 144 9.83 3.71 -8.62
C PHE A 144 8.94 2.92 -7.65
N ILE A 145 7.72 2.57 -8.08
CA ILE A 145 6.78 1.80 -7.25
C ILE A 145 7.32 0.38 -7.01
N LEU A 146 7.93 -0.25 -8.02
CA LEU A 146 8.58 -1.56 -7.85
C LEU A 146 9.77 -1.50 -6.90
N LYS A 147 10.56 -0.43 -6.91
CA LYS A 147 11.59 -0.20 -5.90
C LYS A 147 11.00 -0.04 -4.51
N ALA A 148 9.83 0.57 -4.35
CA ALA A 148 9.14 0.60 -3.05
C ALA A 148 8.63 -0.80 -2.64
N LEU A 149 8.13 -1.60 -3.60
CA LEU A 149 7.73 -2.99 -3.38
C LEU A 149 8.92 -3.86 -2.92
N ILE A 150 10.05 -3.77 -3.62
CA ILE A 150 11.27 -4.56 -3.36
C ILE A 150 12.07 -3.98 -2.18
N GLY A 151 12.13 -2.65 -2.05
CA GLY A 151 12.84 -1.94 -0.99
C GLY A 151 12.18 -2.09 0.37
N GLY A 152 10.84 -2.21 0.42
CA GLY A 152 10.12 -2.65 1.60
C GLY A 152 10.53 -4.06 2.05
N VAL A 153 10.93 -4.92 1.11
CA VAL A 153 11.48 -6.26 1.39
C VAL A 153 12.96 -6.20 1.80
N ASN A 154 13.76 -5.30 1.19
CA ASN A 154 15.22 -5.21 1.39
C ASN A 154 15.71 -4.29 2.53
N ARG A 155 14.89 -3.38 3.08
CA ARG A 155 15.23 -2.64 4.32
C ARG A 155 15.32 -3.53 5.57
N LYS A 156 15.37 -4.85 5.39
CA LYS A 156 15.51 -5.90 6.40
C LYS A 156 16.95 -6.34 6.69
N ILE A 157 17.97 -5.69 6.13
CA ILE A 157 19.36 -5.92 6.55
C ILE A 157 20.01 -4.56 6.73
N ASP A 158 19.71 -3.91 7.85
CA ASP A 158 20.59 -2.97 8.55
C ASP A 158 19.77 -2.44 9.73
N HIS A 159 20.02 -3.01 10.90
CA HIS A 159 19.84 -2.47 12.27
C HIS A 159 19.70 -3.64 13.27
N LEU A 160 20.72 -4.50 13.28
CA LEU A 160 21.17 -5.23 14.46
C LEU A 160 22.63 -4.83 14.72
N ARG A 161 22.82 -3.56 15.10
CA ARG A 161 23.97 -3.07 15.88
C ARG A 161 23.51 -1.85 16.66
N LEU A 162 23.09 -2.07 17.90
CA LEU A 162 23.80 -1.69 19.13
C LEU A 162 23.04 -2.28 20.32
#